data_AF-A0A329TV80-F1
#
_entry.id   AF-A0A329TV80-F1
#
_cell.length_a   1.000
_cell.length_b   1.000
_cell.length_c   1.000
_cell.angle_alpha   90.00
_cell.angle_beta   90.00
_cell.angle_gamma   90.00
#
_symmetry.space_group_name_H-M   'P 1'
#
loop_
_entity.id
_entity.type
_entity.pdbx_description
1 polymer ?
#
loop_
_entity_poly.entity_id
_entity_poly.type
_entity_poly.pdbx_seq_one_letter_code
_entity_poly.pdbx_strand_id
1 'polypeptide(L)' 'MARLDTILTQMQSEDTTLAESVKLYAEAASLMEYCRATLEKASLQIDEIDAKRSAAKPAAADD' A
#
# COMPACT_ATOMS: atom_id res chain seq x y z
N MET A 1 -8.66 -1.65 -2.37
CA MET A 1 -9.41 -0.88 -1.37
C MET A 1 -10.84 -1.35 -1.20
N ALA A 2 -11.65 -1.52 -2.25
CA ALA A 2 -13.05 -1.98 -2.13
C ALA A 2 -13.29 -3.24 -1.26
N ARG A 3 -12.33 -4.19 -1.24
CA ARG A 3 -12.41 -5.37 -0.36
C ARG A 3 -12.29 -5.02 1.12
N LEU A 4 -11.43 -4.07 1.48
CA LEU A 4 -11.28 -3.55 2.85
C LEU A 4 -12.56 -2.84 3.31
N ASP A 5 -13.20 -2.06 2.43
CA ASP A 5 -14.48 -1.41 2.72
C ASP A 5 -15.61 -2.44 2.95
N THR A 6 -15.59 -3.53 2.18
CA THR A 6 -16.53 -4.65 2.35
C THR A 6 -16.30 -5.35 3.70
N ILE A 7 -15.04 -5.61 4.06
CA ILE A 7 -14.68 -6.20 5.36
C ILE A 7 -15.15 -5.31 6.51
N LEU A 8 -14.94 -3.99 6.42
CA LEU A 8 -15.40 -3.03 7.42
C LEU A 8 -16.93 -3.06 7.58
N THR A 9 -17.67 -3.05 6.47
CA THR A 9 -19.13 -3.15 6.49
C THR A 9 -19.59 -4.46 7.15
N GLN A 10 -18.93 -5.57 6.83
CA GLN A 10 -19.25 -6.87 7.42
C GLN A 10 -18.94 -6.92 8.92
N MET A 11 -17.80 -6.40 9.36
CA MET A 11 -17.45 -6.35 10.79
C MET A 11 -18.38 -5.45 11.62
N GLN A 12 -19.04 -4.47 10.99
CA GLN A 12 -20.01 -3.58 11.65
C GLN A 12 -21.43 -4.18 11.74
N SER A 13 -21.69 -5.29 11.05
CA SER A 13 -22.98 -5.98 11.11
C SER A 13 -23.15 -6.73 12.43
N GLU A 14 -24.33 -6.64 13.05
CA GLU A 14 -24.68 -7.37 14.27
C GLU A 14 -24.81 -8.89 14.05
N ASP A 15 -24.99 -9.33 12.80
CA ASP A 15 -25.10 -10.75 12.42
C ASP A 15 -23.73 -11.44 12.32
N THR A 16 -22.64 -10.66 12.32
CA THR A 16 -21.29 -11.19 12.17
C THR A 16 -20.82 -11.84 13.47
N THR A 17 -20.60 -13.15 13.41
CA THR A 17 -20.11 -13.89 14.57
C THR A 17 -18.66 -13.51 14.91
N LEU A 18 -18.23 -13.83 16.14
CA LEU A 18 -16.84 -13.63 16.54
C LEU A 18 -15.85 -14.39 15.65
N ALA A 19 -16.20 -15.62 15.25
CA ALA A 19 -15.34 -16.43 14.39
C ALA A 19 -15.18 -15.82 12.99
N GLU A 20 -16.25 -15.22 12.45
CA GLU A 20 -16.20 -14.48 11.18
C GLU A 20 -15.40 -13.19 11.33
N SER A 21 -15.60 -12.45 12.42
CA SER A 21 -14.85 -11.23 12.73
C SER A 21 -13.34 -11.47 12.77
N VAL A 22 -12.90 -12.58 13.38
CA VAL A 22 -11.47 -12.95 13.43
C VAL A 22 -10.92 -13.26 12.03
N LYS A 23 -11.68 -13.97 11.19
CA LYS A 23 -11.26 -14.27 9.80
C LYS A 23 -11.16 -13.00 8.97
N LEU A 24 -12.18 -12.13 9.07
CA LEU A 24 -12.23 -10.84 8.39
C LEU A 24 -11.05 -9.94 8.80
N TYR A 25 -10.71 -9.93 10.08
CA TYR A 25 -9.56 -9.17 10.58
C TYR A 25 -8.23 -9.70 10.03
N ALA A 26 -8.04 -11.03 9.98
CA ALA A 26 -6.83 -11.63 9.41
C ALA A 26 -6.68 -11.31 7.91
N GLU A 27 -7.79 -11.33 7.17
CA GLU A 27 -7.82 -10.92 5.76
C GLU A 27 -7.48 -9.42 5.62
N ALA A 28 -8.09 -8.56 6.43
CA ALA A 28 -7.82 -7.13 6.41
C ALA A 28 -6.34 -6.81 6.71
N ALA A 29 -5.75 -7.47 7.71
CA ALA A 29 -4.34 -7.30 8.05
C ALA A 29 -3.42 -7.68 6.87
N SER A 30 -3.72 -8.80 6.20
CA SER A 30 -2.97 -9.25 5.02
C SER A 30 -3.08 -8.26 3.85
N LEU A 31 -4.28 -7.70 3.64
CA LEU A 31 -4.50 -6.69 2.59
C LEU A 31 -3.79 -5.37 2.90
N MET A 32 -3.79 -4.92 4.16
CA MET A 32 -3.07 -3.72 4.57
C MET A 32 -1.57 -3.88 4.36
N GLU A 33 -1.01 -5.03 4.71
CA GLU A 33 0.41 -5.31 4.51
C GLU A 33 0.77 -5.33 3.02
N TYR A 34 -0.05 -5.98 2.18
CA TYR A 34 0.14 -5.95 0.73
C TYR A 34 0.14 -4.52 0.16
N CYS A 35 -0.83 -3.70 0.59
CA CYS A 35 -0.91 -2.31 0.16
C CYS A 35 0.33 -1.52 0.59
N ARG A 36 0.78 -1.68 1.84
CA ARG A 36 1.98 -1.05 2.36
C ARG A 36 3.22 -1.44 1.56
N ALA A 37 3.45 -2.74 1.37
CA ALA A 37 4.61 -3.24 0.62
C ALA A 37 4.62 -2.73 -0.83
N THR A 38 3.45 -2.66 -1.46
CA THR A 38 3.31 -2.12 -2.82
C THR A 38 3.63 -0.63 -2.86
N LEU A 39 3.16 0.14 -1.87
CA LEU A 39 3.41 1.57 -1.78
C LEU A 39 4.89 1.86 -1.53
N GLU A 40 5.53 1.11 -0.62
CA GLU A 40 6.96 1.20 -0.33
C GLU A 40 7.79 0.92 -1.60
N LYS A 41 7.45 -0.16 -2.32
CA LYS A 41 8.10 -0.47 -3.60
C LYS A 41 7.93 0.66 -4.63
N ALA A 42 6.72 1.23 -4.75
CA ALA A 42 6.48 2.35 -5.66
C ALA A 42 7.31 3.58 -5.28
N SER A 43 7.41 3.89 -3.98
CA SER A 43 8.25 4.98 -3.47
C SER A 43 9.71 4.78 -3.86
N LEU A 44 10.26 3.58 -3.63
CA LEU A 44 11.65 3.27 -4.00
C LEU A 44 11.90 3.40 -5.50
N GLN A 45 10.93 2.99 -6.33
CA GLN A 45 11.04 3.13 -7.78
C GLN A 45 11.04 4.60 -8.21
N ILE A 46 10.28 5.48 -7.55
CA ILE A 46 10.30 6.91 -7.81
C ILE A 46 11.67 7.49 -7.45
N ASP A 47 12.19 7.17 -6.27
CA ASP A 47 13.51 7.63 -5.83
C ASP A 47 14.63 7.18 -6.79
N GLU A 48 14.56 5.95 -7.29
CA GLU A 48 15.51 5.43 -8.27
C GLU A 48 15.43 6.17 -9.61
N ILE A 49 14.22 6.51 -10.07
CA ILE A 49 14.01 7.30 -11.29
C ILE A 49 14.61 8.69 -11.12
N ASP A 50 14.34 9.36 -10.00
CA ASP A 50 14.85 10.71 -9.74
C ASP A 50 16.38 10.73 -9.59
N ALA A 51 16.96 9.72 -8.94
CA ALA A 51 18.41 9.54 -8.87
C ALA A 51 19.03 9.37 -10.26
N LYS A 52 18.45 8.51 -11.12
CA LYS A 52 18.90 8.31 -12.51
C LYS A 52 18.79 9.59 -13.33
N ARG A 53 17.70 10.33 -13.20
CA ARG A 53 17.49 11.61 -13.90
C ARG A 53 18.49 12.67 -13.45
N SER A 54 18.81 12.72 -12.16
CA SER A 54 19.80 13.66 -11.60
C SER A 54 21.21 13.31 -12.04
N ALA A 55 21.56 12.02 -12.07
CA ALA A 55 22.86 11.54 -12.57
C ALA A 55 23.03 11.72 -14.09
N ALA A 56 21.92 11.71 -14.85
CA ALA A 56 21.92 11.91 -16.29
C ALA A 56 21.99 13.39 -16.73
N LYS A 57 21.86 14.36 -15.81
CA LYS A 57 22.06 15.78 -16.13
C LYS A 57 23.56 16.01 -16.34
N PRO A 58 24.04 16.33 -17.56
CA PRO A 58 25.43 16.70 -17.73
C PRO A 58 25.69 18.02 -17.00
N ALA A 59 26.87 18.12 -16.39
CA ALA A 59 27.43 19.36 -15.87
C ALA A 59 27.52 20.38 -17.03
N ALA A 60 26.47 21.17 -17.21
CA ALA A 60 26.42 22.26 -18.16
C ALA A 60 25.85 23.47 -17.41
N ALA A 61 26.68 24.03 -16.53
CA ALA A 61 26.56 25.38 -15.97
C ALA A 61 27.83 25.67 -15.14
N ASP A 62 28.97 25.81 -15.83
CA ASP A 62 30.16 26.50 -15.32
C ASP A 62 30.93 27.02 -16.54
N ASP A 63 30.48 28.17 -17.07
CA ASP A 63 31.29 29.26 -17.68
C ASP A 63 30.45 30.55 -17.66
#